data_AF-A0A920S788-F1
#
_entry.id   AF-A0A920S788-F1
#
_cell.length_a   1.000
_cell.length_b   1.000
_cell.length_c   1.000
_cell.angle_alpha   90.00
_cell.angle_beta   90.00
_cell.angle_gamma   90.00
#
_symmetry.space_group_name_H-M   'P 1'
#
loop_
_entity.id
_entity.type
_entity.pdbx_description
1 polymer ?
#
loop_
_entity_poly.entity_id
_entity_poly.type
_entity_poly.pdbx_seq_one_letter_code
_entity_poly.pdbx_strand_id
1 'polypeptide(L)'
;MKSIEAILWDFGGVFTTSPFEAFNRFEDAHNLPKDIIRQVNSTNPTTNAWGQFESNTLTVEQFDQLFEQENEALGHPIRGIACLSFFPGIYDLVW
;
A
#
# COMPACT_ATOMS: atom_id res chain seq x y z
N MET A 1 14.58 -4.26 37.84
CA MET A 1 13.69 -3.82 36.75
C MET A 1 14.58 -3.33 35.63
N LYS A 2 14.44 -3.82 34.39
CA LYS A 2 15.24 -3.30 33.25
C LYS A 2 14.67 -1.92 32.87
N SER A 3 15.54 -0.93 32.67
CA SER A 3 15.14 0.35 32.08
C SER A 3 14.93 0.17 30.58
N ILE A 4 13.90 0.83 30.03
CA ILE A 4 13.75 0.96 28.58
C ILE A 4 14.75 2.01 28.10
N GLU A 5 15.57 1.63 27.11
CA GLU A 5 16.61 2.50 26.55
C GLU A 5 16.21 3.11 25.20
N ALA A 6 15.28 2.48 24.48
CA ALA A 6 14.77 2.96 23.20
C ALA A 6 13.33 2.51 22.95
N ILE A 7 12.59 3.32 22.19
CA ILE A 7 11.25 3.01 21.69
C ILE A 7 11.21 3.38 20.20
N LEU A 8 10.81 2.43 19.35
CA LEU A 8 10.53 2.67 17.94
C LEU A 8 9.02 2.80 17.79
N TRP A 9 8.60 3.88 17.12
CA TRP A 9 7.21 4.14 16.79
C TRP A 9 7.05 4.08 15.27
N ASP A 10 6.07 3.31 14.82
CA ASP A 10 5.60 3.39 13.44
C ASP A 10 4.81 4.70 13.23
N PHE A 11 4.50 5.04 11.98
CA PHE A 11 3.70 6.21 11.63
C PHE A 11 2.22 5.84 11.48
N GLY A 12 1.91 4.95 10.53
CA GLY A 12 0.55 4.55 10.18
C GLY A 12 -0.08 3.63 11.23
N GLY A 13 -1.20 4.04 11.82
CA GLY A 13 -1.86 3.28 12.89
C GLY A 13 -1.31 3.53 14.29
N VAL A 14 -0.25 4.35 14.42
CA VAL A 14 0.32 4.78 15.71
C VAL A 14 0.12 6.28 15.90
N PHE A 15 0.71 7.11 15.02
CA PHE A 15 0.54 8.55 15.04
C PHE A 15 -0.62 9.02 14.15
N THR A 16 -0.90 8.29 13.07
CA THR A 16 -2.03 8.55 12.17
C THR A 16 -2.97 7.35 12.13
N THR A 17 -4.16 7.51 11.53
CA THR A 17 -5.02 6.37 11.21
C THR A 17 -4.33 5.42 10.25
N SER A 18 -4.57 4.12 10.40
CA SER A 18 -3.98 3.12 9.51
C SER A 18 -4.37 3.37 8.05
N PRO A 19 -3.44 3.26 7.09
CA PRO A 19 -3.78 3.35 5.67
C PRO A 19 -4.74 2.25 5.21
N PHE A 20 -4.84 1.15 5.95
CA PHE A 20 -5.79 0.08 5.66
C PHE A 20 -7.25 0.55 5.78
N GLU A 21 -7.53 1.57 6.59
CA GLU A 21 -8.87 2.15 6.62
C GLU A 21 -9.22 2.87 5.31
N ALA A 22 -8.24 3.51 4.67
CA ALA A 22 -8.44 4.14 3.37
C ALA A 22 -8.65 3.09 2.27
N PHE A 23 -7.88 1.99 2.30
CA PHE A 23 -8.10 0.86 1.40
C PHE A 23 -9.50 0.26 1.57
N ASN A 24 -9.92 -0.02 2.79
CA ASN A 24 -11.26 -0.57 3.04
C ASN A 24 -12.37 0.36 2.53
N ARG A 25 -12.26 1.68 2.77
CA ARG A 25 -13.23 2.65 2.23
C ARG A 25 -13.26 2.66 0.71
N PHE A 26 -12.09 2.54 0.06
CA PHE A 26 -12.00 2.46 -1.38
C PHE A 26 -12.62 1.16 -1.91
N GLU A 27 -12.32 0.02 -1.28
CA GLU A 27 -12.86 -1.29 -1.64
C GLU A 27 -14.38 -1.29 -1.53
N ASP A 28 -14.92 -0.81 -0.40
CA ASP A 28 -16.36 -0.68 -0.17
C ASP A 28 -17.02 0.23 -1.22
N ALA A 29 -16.41 1.37 -1.54
CA ALA A 29 -16.93 2.32 -2.52
C ALA A 29 -16.95 1.78 -3.96
N HIS A 30 -16.08 0.81 -4.28
CA HIS A 30 -15.98 0.19 -5.60
C HIS A 30 -16.57 -1.22 -5.66
N ASN A 31 -17.26 -1.65 -4.59
CA ASN A 31 -17.86 -2.98 -4.49
C ASN A 31 -16.83 -4.11 -4.72
N LEU A 32 -15.62 -3.92 -4.17
CA LEU A 32 -14.51 -4.87 -4.19
C LEU A 32 -14.55 -5.78 -2.95
N PRO A 33 -13.94 -6.98 -3.00
CA PRO A 33 -13.77 -7.78 -1.81
C PRO A 33 -12.94 -7.03 -0.78
N LYS A 34 -13.39 -7.10 0.48
CA LYS A 34 -12.66 -6.53 1.60
C LYS A 34 -11.25 -7.11 1.70
N ASP A 35 -10.28 -6.23 1.97
CA ASP A 35 -8.86 -6.50 2.09
C ASP A 35 -8.19 -7.01 0.80
N ILE A 36 -8.80 -6.89 -0.39
CA ILE A 36 -8.19 -7.34 -1.65
C ILE A 36 -6.86 -6.63 -1.95
N ILE A 37 -6.76 -5.32 -1.66
CA ILE A 37 -5.52 -4.55 -1.86
C ILE A 37 -4.40 -5.12 -1.00
N ARG A 38 -4.73 -5.49 0.25
CA ARG A 38 -3.77 -6.12 1.18
C ARG A 38 -3.43 -7.54 0.75
N GLN A 39 -4.42 -8.28 0.24
CA GLN A 39 -4.24 -9.63 -0.24
C GLN A 39 -3.24 -9.66 -1.39
N VAL A 40 -3.35 -8.76 -2.37
CA VAL A 40 -2.39 -8.65 -3.49
C VAL A 40 -0.96 -8.48 -2.97
N ASN A 41 -0.73 -7.52 -2.07
CA ASN A 41 0.59 -7.28 -1.49
C ASN A 41 1.16 -8.51 -0.75
N SER A 42 0.29 -9.32 -0.14
CA SER A 42 0.69 -10.52 0.58
C SER A 42 0.80 -11.79 -0.29
N THR A 43 0.29 -11.77 -1.52
CA THR A 43 0.22 -12.95 -2.41
C THR A 43 1.61 -13.33 -2.92
N ASN A 44 2.45 -12.35 -3.23
CA ASN A 44 3.85 -12.55 -3.59
C ASN A 44 4.76 -11.73 -2.65
N PRO A 45 5.31 -12.31 -1.58
CA PRO A 45 6.08 -11.54 -0.60
C PRO A 45 7.48 -11.13 -1.08
N THR A 46 7.95 -11.62 -2.24
CA THR A 46 9.35 -11.43 -2.69
C THR A 46 9.48 -10.35 -3.76
N THR A 47 8.54 -10.28 -4.69
CA THR A 47 8.64 -9.37 -5.85
C THR A 47 7.31 -8.72 -6.22
N ASN A 48 6.41 -8.48 -5.26
CA ASN A 48 5.18 -7.74 -5.58
C ASN A 48 5.48 -6.27 -5.94
N ALA A 49 4.56 -5.63 -6.65
CA ALA A 49 4.68 -4.25 -7.10
C ALA A 49 4.88 -3.28 -5.92
N TRP A 50 4.13 -3.47 -4.85
CA TRP A 50 4.14 -2.57 -3.69
C TRP A 50 5.49 -2.56 -2.96
N GLY A 51 6.04 -3.73 -2.66
CA GLY A 51 7.33 -3.87 -1.99
C GLY A 51 8.47 -3.35 -2.87
N GLN A 52 8.41 -3.56 -4.19
CA GLN A 52 9.39 -2.99 -5.11
C GLN A 52 9.26 -1.46 -5.24
N PHE A 53 8.05 -0.92 -5.12
CA PHE A 53 7.83 0.53 -5.08
C PHE A 53 8.36 1.13 -3.79
N GLU A 54 8.07 0.53 -2.63
CA GLU A 54 8.59 0.97 -1.32
C GLU A 54 10.13 0.88 -1.24
N SER A 55 10.76 0.00 -2.01
CA SER A 55 12.22 -0.09 -2.14
C SER A 55 12.83 0.82 -3.21
N ASN A 56 12.08 1.79 -3.76
CA ASN A 56 12.49 2.69 -4.85
C ASN A 56 13.00 1.95 -6.11
N THR A 57 12.58 0.70 -6.33
CA THR A 57 12.97 -0.10 -7.49
C THR A 57 12.09 0.18 -8.70
N LEU A 58 10.85 0.60 -8.48
CA LEU A 58 9.91 0.98 -9.53
C LEU A 58 9.62 2.48 -9.51
N THR A 59 9.46 3.08 -10.69
CA THR A 59 8.83 4.41 -10.81
C THR A 59 7.34 4.32 -10.51
N VAL A 60 6.68 5.47 -10.35
CA VAL A 60 5.21 5.54 -10.16
C VAL A 60 4.47 4.88 -11.32
N GLU A 61 4.89 5.12 -12.56
CA GLU A 61 4.26 4.55 -13.75
C GLU A 61 4.46 3.02 -13.82
N GLN A 62 5.64 2.54 -13.46
CA GLN A 62 5.93 1.11 -13.40
C GLN A 62 5.14 0.42 -12.29
N PHE A 63 5.05 1.05 -11.11
CA PHE A 63 4.22 0.58 -10.02
C PHE A 63 2.75 0.53 -10.42
N ASP A 64 2.21 1.59 -11.03
CA ASP A 64 0.81 1.67 -11.42
C ASP A 64 0.42 0.54 -12.38
N GLN A 65 1.27 0.25 -13.38
CA GLN A 65 1.06 -0.83 -14.33
C GLN A 65 1.20 -2.21 -13.72
N LEU A 66 2.28 -2.46 -12.95
CA LEU A 66 2.53 -3.78 -12.36
C LEU A 66 1.48 -4.11 -11.29
N PHE A 67 1.10 -3.13 -10.48
CA PHE A 67 0.06 -3.31 -9.46
C PHE A 67 -1.29 -3.63 -10.09
N GLU A 68 -1.67 -2.96 -11.19
CA GLU A 68 -2.89 -3.29 -11.94
C GLU A 68 -2.89 -4.75 -12.42
N GLN A 69 -1.76 -5.22 -12.96
CA GLN A 69 -1.60 -6.61 -13.42
C GLN A 69 -1.71 -7.63 -12.28
N GLU A 70 -1.09 -7.37 -11.13
CA GLU A 70 -1.18 -8.25 -9.96
C GLU A 70 -2.60 -8.34 -9.41
N ASN A 71 -3.32 -7.21 -9.42
CA ASN A 71 -4.71 -7.12 -9.00
C ASN A 71 -5.66 -7.78 -10.02
N GLU A 72 -5.39 -7.63 -11.32
CA GLU A 72 -6.11 -8.32 -12.40
C GLU A 72 -5.97 -9.84 -12.29
N ALA A 73 -4.79 -10.35 -11.89
CA ALA A 73 -4.59 -11.78 -11.63
C ALA A 73 -5.46 -12.33 -10.50
N LEU A 74 -5.96 -11.47 -9.59
CA LEU A 74 -6.96 -11.80 -8.58
C LEU A 74 -8.40 -11.46 -8.98
N GLY A 75 -8.62 -10.99 -10.22
CA GLY A 75 -9.94 -10.71 -10.79
C GLY A 75 -10.45 -9.27 -10.61
N HIS A 76 -9.60 -8.35 -10.15
CA HIS A 76 -10.01 -7.00 -9.79
C HIS A 76 -8.97 -5.96 -10.25
N PRO A 77 -8.96 -5.45 -11.48
CA PRO A 77 -7.89 -4.55 -11.96
C PRO A 77 -7.91 -3.19 -11.26
N ILE A 78 -7.15 -3.07 -10.16
CA ILE A 78 -7.04 -1.86 -9.34
C ILE A 78 -5.73 -1.16 -9.69
N ARG A 79 -5.82 0.11 -10.07
CA ARG A 79 -4.67 0.94 -10.42
C ARG A 79 -3.85 1.31 -9.19
N GLY A 80 -2.52 1.22 -9.30
CA GLY A 80 -1.62 1.66 -8.23
C GLY A 80 -1.82 3.14 -7.90
N ILE A 81 -2.02 3.99 -8.92
CA ILE A 81 -2.22 5.44 -8.74
C ILE A 81 -3.51 5.78 -7.97
N ALA A 82 -4.49 4.88 -7.92
CA ALA A 82 -5.67 5.05 -7.06
C ALA A 82 -5.26 4.91 -5.59
N CYS A 83 -4.46 3.89 -5.25
CA CYS A 83 -3.95 3.64 -3.90
C CYS A 83 -2.99 4.75 -3.43
N LEU A 84 -2.02 5.08 -4.28
CA LEU A 84 -1.71 6.44 -4.68
C LEU A 84 -2.31 7.56 -3.82
N SER A 85 -3.44 8.06 -4.30
CA SER A 85 -4.16 9.23 -3.80
C SER A 85 -4.51 9.26 -2.30
N PHE A 86 -4.43 8.15 -1.56
CA PHE A 86 -4.78 8.11 -0.13
C PHE A 86 -3.70 8.66 0.80
N PHE A 87 -2.49 8.92 0.28
CA PHE A 87 -1.35 9.38 1.04
C PHE A 87 -0.88 10.78 0.60
N PRO A 88 -1.74 11.82 0.71
CA PRO A 88 -1.38 13.17 0.28
C PRO A 88 -0.16 13.67 1.08
N GLY A 89 0.85 14.20 0.38
CA GLY A 89 2.10 14.71 0.96
C GLY A 89 3.23 13.69 1.11
N ILE A 90 2.97 12.37 0.98
CA ILE A 90 4.06 11.37 0.91
C ILE A 90 4.68 11.34 -0.49
N TYR A 91 3.89 11.46 -1.56
CA TYR A 91 4.40 11.52 -2.94
C TYR A 91 5.18 12.79 -3.27
N ASP A 92 4.96 13.85 -2.50
CA ASP A 92 5.64 15.14 -2.69
C ASP A 92 7.02 15.18 -2.02
N LEU A 93 7.40 14.13 -1.26
CA LEU A 93 8.62 14.09 -0.44
C LEU A 93 9.67 13.07 -0.90
N VAL A 94 9.44 12.35 -2.01
CA VAL A 94 10.36 11.30 -2.51
C VAL A 94 10.92 11.59 -3.92
N TRP A 95 10.85 12.84 -4.38
CA TRP A 95 11.55 13.33 -5.57
C TRP A 95 12.52 14.46 -5.22
#